data_AF-A0A1Y4AKW8-F1
#
_entry.id   AF-A0A1Y4AKW8-F1
#
_cell.length_a   1.000
_cell.length_b   1.000
_cell.length_c   1.000
_cell.angle_alpha   90.00
_cell.angle_beta   90.00
_cell.angle_gamma   90.00
#
_symmetry.space_group_name_H-M   'P 1'
#
loop_
_entity.id
_entity.type
_entity.pdbx_description
1 polymer ?
#
loop_
_entity_poly.entity_id
_entity_poly.type
_entity_poly.pdbx_seq_one_letter_code
_entity_poly.pdbx_strand_id
1 'polypeptide(L)'
;MIPPSDDLPWPLHRLPVEVDPATLPERFTCPFCYRPHPLCVAASASVQAYIASRAEWRDELAAGKMFGVLIVRDRGGAVGFLAAFSGNLAASNHHAYFVPPVYDMLQPDGFFLREDRAISELNDAVAALEQDARLLEARRELHRLEQESQSELSEAHAAEVRAHEERERLRAQTTDAAELAALTHASQHEHALLHQLKRQWAERLAEASAAVAPQLEELRRLKVERHSRSAELQQRLFAQFRMRNARGEVRDLNEIFAATPHRVPPAGAGECAAPKLLQYAFTSGLHPVAMAEFWWGASLRSEERLQGEYYPACSSKCGPILRFMLQGLDVEPNPLEKAPLIP
;
A
#
# COMPACT_ATOMS: atom_id res chain seq x y z
N MET A 1 -31.14 -3.55 -27.46
CA MET A 1 -29.83 -2.97 -27.11
C MET A 1 -29.93 -1.50 -27.48
N ILE A 2 -29.98 -0.59 -26.50
CA ILE A 2 -30.02 0.85 -26.79
C ILE A 2 -28.55 1.29 -26.83
N PRO A 3 -28.00 1.68 -28.00
CA PRO A 3 -26.66 2.28 -28.05
C PRO A 3 -26.63 3.56 -27.20
N PRO A 4 -25.45 4.04 -26.74
CA PRO A 4 -25.35 5.39 -26.21
C PRO A 4 -25.97 6.34 -27.25
N SER A 5 -27.07 7.02 -26.92
CA SER A 5 -27.76 7.86 -27.89
C SER A 5 -26.92 9.09 -28.18
N ASP A 6 -26.75 9.44 -29.45
CA ASP A 6 -26.03 10.63 -29.92
C ASP A 6 -26.56 11.95 -29.31
N ASP A 7 -27.73 11.93 -28.65
CA ASP A 7 -28.38 13.08 -28.00
C ASP A 7 -28.02 13.28 -26.53
N LEU A 8 -27.34 12.33 -25.86
CA LEU A 8 -26.95 12.47 -24.45
C LEU A 8 -25.45 12.72 -24.34
N PRO A 9 -25.00 13.66 -23.48
CA PRO A 9 -23.57 13.88 -23.28
C PRO A 9 -22.96 12.59 -22.76
N TRP A 10 -22.10 12.00 -23.58
CA TRP A 10 -21.27 10.85 -23.27
C TRP A 10 -20.70 10.91 -21.84
N PRO A 11 -20.60 9.81 -21.06
CA PRO A 11 -21.21 8.49 -21.21
C PRO A 11 -22.51 8.38 -20.38
N LEU A 12 -23.46 9.29 -20.57
CA LEU A 12 -24.76 9.23 -19.89
C LEU A 12 -25.69 8.20 -20.57
N HIS A 13 -26.11 7.18 -19.82
CA HIS A 13 -26.98 6.11 -20.29
C HIS A 13 -28.44 6.38 -19.97
N ARG A 14 -29.34 5.89 -20.83
CA ARG A 14 -30.79 5.88 -20.57
C ARG A 14 -31.13 4.76 -19.59
N LEU A 15 -32.03 5.03 -18.65
CA LEU A 15 -32.57 4.00 -17.77
C LEU A 15 -33.43 3.00 -18.56
N PRO A 16 -33.38 1.70 -18.22
CA PRO A 16 -34.18 0.67 -18.90
C PRO A 16 -35.65 0.67 -18.45
N VAL A 17 -36.05 1.62 -17.60
CA VAL A 17 -37.38 1.80 -17.05
C VAL A 17 -37.79 3.26 -17.24
N GLU A 18 -39.09 3.50 -17.40
CA GLU A 18 -39.62 4.87 -17.36
C GLU A 18 -39.44 5.46 -15.97
N VAL A 19 -39.06 6.73 -15.93
CA VAL A 19 -38.80 7.46 -14.69
C VAL A 19 -39.81 8.59 -14.59
N ASP A 20 -40.63 8.54 -13.54
CA ASP A 20 -41.41 9.71 -13.12
C ASP A 20 -40.51 10.60 -12.25
N PRO A 21 -40.18 11.85 -12.68
CA PRO A 21 -39.38 12.77 -11.88
C PRO A 21 -39.94 13.05 -10.48
N ALA A 22 -41.26 12.90 -10.27
CA ALA A 22 -41.90 13.08 -8.97
C ALA A 22 -41.60 11.94 -7.98
N THR A 23 -41.11 10.80 -8.47
CA THR A 23 -40.81 9.60 -7.67
C THR A 23 -39.32 9.45 -7.34
N LEU A 24 -38.50 10.42 -7.77
CA LEU A 24 -37.07 10.42 -7.43
C LEU A 24 -36.88 10.61 -5.92
N PRO A 25 -35.84 9.99 -5.34
CA PRO A 25 -35.55 10.19 -3.93
C PRO A 25 -35.21 11.66 -3.65
N GLU A 26 -35.74 12.18 -2.54
CA GLU A 26 -35.47 13.55 -2.09
C GLU A 26 -34.03 13.74 -1.63
N ARG A 27 -33.43 12.68 -1.08
CA ARG A 27 -32.04 12.65 -0.59
C ARG A 27 -31.21 11.66 -1.37
N PHE A 28 -29.93 11.99 -1.51
CA PHE A 28 -28.94 11.11 -2.09
C PHE A 28 -28.66 9.91 -1.19
N THR A 29 -28.48 8.73 -1.80
CA THR A 29 -28.17 7.49 -1.08
C THR A 29 -26.92 7.61 -0.21
N CYS A 30 -26.99 7.16 1.05
CA CYS A 30 -25.80 7.04 1.89
C CYS A 30 -24.89 5.90 1.37
N PRO A 31 -23.66 6.15 0.89
CA PRO A 31 -22.84 5.10 0.28
C PRO A 31 -22.21 4.12 1.29
N PHE A 32 -22.34 4.37 2.60
CA PHE A 32 -21.65 3.61 3.65
C PHE A 32 -22.49 2.49 4.26
N CYS A 33 -23.82 2.57 4.15
CA CYS A 33 -24.76 1.54 4.57
C CYS A 33 -26.13 1.88 3.96
N TYR A 34 -26.59 1.07 3.01
CA TYR A 34 -27.81 1.35 2.28
C TYR A 34 -28.45 0.07 1.73
N ARG A 35 -29.71 0.18 1.36
CA ARG A 35 -30.38 -0.72 0.43
C ARG A 35 -30.40 -0.04 -0.94
N PRO A 36 -29.99 -0.71 -2.03
CA PRO A 36 -29.94 -0.06 -3.34
C PRO A 36 -31.32 0.42 -3.78
N HIS A 37 -31.40 1.64 -4.28
CA HIS A 37 -32.62 2.20 -4.84
C HIS A 37 -33.07 1.39 -6.07
N PRO A 38 -34.38 1.20 -6.34
CA PRO A 38 -34.86 0.42 -7.50
C PRO A 38 -34.28 0.87 -8.85
N LEU A 39 -34.10 2.19 -9.05
CA LEU A 39 -33.45 2.73 -10.25
C LEU A 39 -31.98 2.29 -10.36
N CYS A 40 -31.24 2.23 -9.24
CA CYS A 40 -29.87 1.70 -9.23
C CYS A 40 -29.86 0.21 -9.57
N VAL A 41 -30.84 -0.57 -9.10
CA VAL A 41 -30.94 -1.99 -9.44
C VAL A 41 -31.19 -2.18 -10.95
N ALA A 42 -32.10 -1.39 -11.53
CA ALA A 42 -32.38 -1.40 -12.95
C ALA A 42 -31.16 -0.97 -13.79
N ALA A 43 -30.45 0.09 -13.38
CA ALA A 43 -29.20 0.51 -14.02
C ALA A 43 -28.13 -0.58 -13.92
N SER A 44 -27.98 -1.22 -12.75
CA SER A 44 -27.00 -2.28 -12.52
C SER A 44 -27.25 -3.48 -13.42
N ALA A 45 -28.52 -3.87 -13.63
CA ALA A 45 -28.87 -4.91 -14.59
C ALA A 45 -28.40 -4.59 -16.02
N SER A 46 -28.45 -3.32 -16.44
CA SER A 46 -27.91 -2.89 -17.74
C SER A 46 -26.39 -3.04 -17.81
N VAL A 47 -25.68 -2.64 -16.75
CA VAL A 47 -24.22 -2.84 -16.65
C VAL A 47 -23.86 -4.32 -16.66
N GLN A 48 -24.58 -5.15 -15.90
CA GLN A 48 -24.37 -6.60 -15.83
C GLN A 48 -24.55 -7.27 -17.20
N ALA A 49 -25.61 -6.92 -17.92
CA ALA A 49 -25.84 -7.40 -19.28
C ALA A 49 -24.70 -6.98 -20.24
N TYR A 50 -24.24 -5.72 -20.11
CA TYR A 50 -23.14 -5.20 -20.91
C TYR A 50 -21.84 -5.98 -20.65
N ILE A 51 -21.41 -6.11 -19.39
CA ILE A 51 -20.15 -6.81 -19.07
C ILE A 51 -20.22 -8.31 -19.40
N ALA A 52 -21.39 -8.95 -19.26
CA ALA A 52 -21.59 -10.34 -19.64
C ALA A 52 -21.47 -10.58 -21.16
N SER A 53 -21.76 -9.56 -21.97
CA SER A 53 -21.63 -9.62 -23.43
C SER A 53 -20.18 -9.51 -23.94
N ARG A 54 -19.23 -9.13 -23.06
CA ARG A 54 -17.82 -8.90 -23.40
C ARG A 54 -17.00 -10.16 -23.17
N ALA A 55 -16.90 -11.00 -24.20
CA ALA A 55 -16.15 -12.25 -24.15
C ALA A 55 -14.66 -12.01 -23.81
N GLU A 56 -14.10 -10.90 -24.27
CA GLU A 56 -12.72 -10.47 -24.03
C GLU A 56 -12.42 -10.16 -22.55
N TRP A 57 -13.44 -9.94 -21.71
CA TRP A 57 -13.27 -9.64 -20.27
C TRP A 57 -13.56 -10.84 -19.37
N ARG A 58 -13.94 -11.98 -19.94
CA ARG A 58 -14.46 -13.12 -19.19
C ARG A 58 -13.53 -13.59 -18.07
N ASP A 59 -12.25 -13.78 -18.37
CA ASP A 59 -11.30 -14.34 -17.41
C ASP A 59 -11.00 -13.37 -16.25
N GLU A 60 -10.83 -12.08 -16.56
CA GLU A 60 -10.63 -11.05 -15.54
C GLU A 60 -11.87 -10.88 -14.67
N LEU A 61 -13.06 -10.86 -15.28
CA LEU A 61 -14.33 -10.73 -14.56
C LEU A 61 -14.64 -11.96 -13.71
N ALA A 62 -14.20 -13.16 -14.13
CA ALA A 62 -14.34 -14.36 -13.32
C ALA A 62 -13.58 -14.27 -12.00
N ALA A 63 -12.47 -13.52 -11.95
CA ALA A 63 -11.68 -13.30 -10.74
C ALA A 63 -12.32 -12.32 -9.73
N GLY A 64 -13.39 -11.61 -10.12
CA GLY A 64 -14.08 -10.67 -9.24
C GLY A 64 -13.70 -9.21 -9.47
N LYS A 65 -14.70 -8.33 -9.65
CA LYS A 65 -14.51 -6.88 -9.77
C LYS A 65 -15.70 -6.10 -9.22
N MET A 66 -15.43 -4.91 -8.69
CA MET A 66 -16.47 -3.98 -8.23
C MET A 66 -16.88 -3.04 -9.36
N PHE A 67 -18.19 -2.92 -9.55
CA PHE A 67 -18.82 -1.98 -10.46
C PHE A 67 -19.72 -1.02 -9.69
N GLY A 68 -19.98 0.15 -10.26
CA GLY A 68 -20.89 1.12 -9.66
C GLY A 68 -21.78 1.77 -10.70
N VAL A 69 -22.97 2.14 -10.26
CA VAL A 69 -23.92 2.97 -11.02
C VAL A 69 -24.28 4.21 -10.23
N LEU A 70 -24.44 5.33 -10.93
CA LEU A 70 -24.91 6.59 -10.36
C LEU A 70 -26.06 7.11 -11.21
N ILE A 71 -27.25 7.17 -10.61
CA ILE A 71 -28.40 7.88 -11.19
C ILE A 71 -28.11 9.37 -11.09
N VAL A 72 -28.30 10.06 -12.21
CA VAL A 72 -28.05 11.49 -12.32
C VAL A 72 -29.19 12.19 -13.03
N ARG A 73 -29.37 13.46 -12.70
CA ARG A 73 -30.23 14.39 -13.43
C ARG A 73 -29.39 15.45 -14.10
N ASP A 74 -29.63 15.71 -15.37
CA ASP A 74 -28.95 16.80 -16.08
C ASP A 74 -29.61 18.17 -15.80
N ARG A 75 -29.09 19.23 -16.45
CA ARG A 75 -29.63 20.60 -16.30
C ARG A 75 -31.02 20.78 -16.91
N GLY A 76 -31.38 19.95 -17.89
CA GLY A 76 -32.71 19.94 -18.52
C GLY A 76 -33.75 19.15 -17.70
N GLY A 77 -33.32 18.48 -16.63
CA GLY A 77 -34.17 17.63 -15.80
C GLY A 77 -34.27 16.19 -16.29
N ALA A 78 -33.57 15.82 -17.37
CA ALA A 78 -33.54 14.45 -17.86
C ALA A 78 -32.77 13.55 -16.89
N VAL A 79 -33.30 12.35 -16.68
CA VAL A 79 -32.72 11.37 -15.75
C VAL A 79 -32.05 10.26 -16.55
N GLY A 80 -30.82 9.93 -16.17
CA GLY A 80 -30.06 8.83 -16.73
C GLY A 80 -29.14 8.21 -15.67
N PHE A 81 -28.21 7.37 -16.11
CA PHE A 81 -27.21 6.81 -15.21
C PHE A 81 -25.80 6.82 -15.82
N LEU A 82 -24.82 6.86 -14.93
CA LEU A 82 -23.41 6.68 -15.21
C LEU A 82 -22.97 5.32 -14.68
N ALA A 83 -21.95 4.72 -15.29
CA ALA A 83 -21.35 3.47 -14.85
C ALA A 83 -19.84 3.62 -14.64
N ALA A 84 -19.28 2.91 -13.67
CA ALA A 84 -17.84 2.86 -13.39
C ALA A 84 -17.41 1.47 -12.88
N PHE A 85 -16.11 1.24 -12.84
CA PHE A 85 -15.48 0.05 -12.27
C PHE A 85 -14.26 0.42 -11.40
N SER A 86 -13.91 -0.46 -10.46
CA SER A 86 -12.73 -0.29 -9.61
C SER A 86 -11.43 -0.67 -10.33
N GLY A 87 -10.38 0.16 -10.18
CA GLY A 87 -9.07 -0.08 -10.80
C GLY A 87 -9.13 0.05 -12.32
N ASN A 88 -8.44 -0.86 -13.02
CA ASN A 88 -8.49 -1.02 -14.47
C ASN A 88 -9.37 -2.23 -14.88
N LEU A 89 -9.69 -2.31 -16.17
CA LEU A 89 -10.38 -3.42 -16.80
C LEU A 89 -9.73 -3.70 -18.16
N ALA A 90 -9.37 -4.95 -18.44
CA ALA A 90 -8.64 -5.37 -19.63
C ALA A 90 -7.39 -4.51 -19.89
N ALA A 91 -6.60 -4.27 -18.83
CA ALA A 91 -5.40 -3.43 -18.83
C ALA A 91 -5.62 -1.97 -19.29
N SER A 92 -6.87 -1.50 -19.32
CA SER A 92 -7.23 -0.13 -19.69
C SER A 92 -8.11 0.53 -18.64
N ASN A 93 -7.95 1.84 -18.48
CA ASN A 93 -8.87 2.69 -17.72
C ASN A 93 -9.99 3.28 -18.57
N HIS A 94 -9.86 3.20 -19.91
CA HIS A 94 -10.77 3.82 -20.86
C HIS A 94 -11.61 2.76 -21.56
N HIS A 95 -12.91 2.86 -21.36
CA HIS A 95 -13.91 1.99 -21.97
C HIS A 95 -15.15 2.81 -22.27
N ALA A 96 -15.69 2.63 -23.47
CA ALA A 96 -16.81 3.41 -23.98
C ALA A 96 -18.00 3.51 -23.00
N TYR A 97 -18.33 2.40 -22.35
CA TYR A 97 -19.51 2.31 -21.50
C TYR A 97 -19.34 2.96 -20.11
N PHE A 98 -18.12 3.31 -19.71
CA PHE A 98 -17.81 3.73 -18.36
C PHE A 98 -17.27 5.16 -18.32
N VAL A 99 -17.46 5.84 -17.18
CA VAL A 99 -16.85 7.16 -16.93
C VAL A 99 -15.31 7.05 -16.93
N PRO A 100 -14.60 8.10 -17.38
CA PRO A 100 -13.14 8.11 -17.36
C PRO A 100 -12.59 8.03 -15.92
N PRO A 101 -11.32 7.63 -15.75
CA PRO A 101 -10.66 7.71 -14.45
C PRO A 101 -10.54 9.18 -13.99
N VAL A 102 -10.43 9.39 -12.67
CA VAL A 102 -10.12 10.73 -12.12
C VAL A 102 -8.76 11.21 -12.60
N TYR A 103 -7.77 10.31 -12.62
CA TYR A 103 -6.45 10.51 -13.20
C TYR A 103 -6.00 9.18 -13.82
N ASP A 104 -5.39 9.26 -15.00
CA ASP A 104 -4.94 8.07 -15.72
C ASP A 104 -3.44 7.80 -15.50
N MET A 105 -3.14 6.85 -14.62
CA MET A 105 -1.78 6.43 -14.30
C MET A 105 -1.18 5.46 -15.32
N LEU A 106 -1.96 4.93 -16.26
CA LEU A 106 -1.51 3.93 -17.25
C LEU A 106 -1.01 4.57 -18.55
N GLN A 107 -0.86 5.89 -18.59
CA GLN A 107 -0.28 6.60 -19.73
C GLN A 107 1.17 6.12 -19.95
N PRO A 108 1.52 5.55 -21.14
CA PRO A 108 2.83 4.91 -21.39
C PRO A 108 4.04 5.80 -21.08
N ASP A 109 3.91 7.11 -21.36
CA ASP A 109 4.93 8.13 -21.08
C ASP A 109 4.59 8.99 -19.86
N GLY A 110 3.71 8.51 -18.99
CA GLY A 110 3.39 9.14 -17.72
C GLY A 110 4.58 9.07 -16.75
N PHE A 111 4.70 10.05 -15.86
CA PHE A 111 5.74 10.01 -14.82
C PHE A 111 5.61 8.77 -13.94
N PHE A 112 4.39 8.27 -13.73
CA PHE A 112 4.13 7.13 -12.86
C PHE A 112 4.83 5.86 -13.35
N LEU A 113 4.57 5.44 -14.59
CA LEU A 113 5.17 4.22 -15.15
C LEU A 113 6.70 4.30 -15.28
N ARG A 114 7.25 5.49 -15.54
CA ARG A 114 8.71 5.69 -15.57
C ARG A 114 9.35 5.49 -14.21
N GLU A 115 8.83 6.13 -13.18
CA GLU A 115 9.38 6.00 -11.82
C GLU A 115 9.11 4.61 -11.24
N ASP A 116 7.96 4.01 -11.55
CA ASP A 116 7.63 2.63 -11.14
C ASP A 116 8.60 1.60 -11.74
N ARG A 117 8.98 1.78 -13.01
CA ARG A 117 10.05 0.97 -13.65
C ARG A 117 11.38 1.14 -12.94
N ALA A 118 11.78 2.38 -12.64
CA ALA A 118 13.05 2.64 -11.96
C ALA A 118 13.06 2.07 -10.53
N ILE A 119 11.92 2.08 -9.83
CA ILE A 119 11.77 1.41 -8.52
C ILE A 119 11.84 -0.11 -8.67
N SER A 120 11.27 -0.66 -9.75
CA SER A 120 11.34 -2.10 -10.05
C SER A 120 12.79 -2.54 -10.33
N GLU A 121 13.54 -1.77 -11.11
CA GLU A 121 14.99 -1.99 -11.33
C GLU A 121 15.78 -1.97 -10.01
N LEU A 122 15.45 -1.07 -9.09
CA LEU A 122 16.04 -1.05 -7.74
C LEU A 122 15.66 -2.29 -6.92
N ASN A 123 14.42 -2.77 -7.01
CA ASN A 123 14.01 -4.02 -6.35
C ASN A 123 14.82 -5.21 -6.88
N ASP A 124 14.97 -5.30 -8.21
CA ASP A 124 15.74 -6.36 -8.86
C ASP A 124 17.21 -6.31 -8.45
N ALA A 125 17.81 -5.12 -8.39
CA ALA A 125 19.19 -4.93 -7.93
C ALA A 125 19.37 -5.32 -6.45
N VAL A 126 18.43 -4.95 -5.59
CA VAL A 126 18.42 -5.37 -4.16
C VAL A 126 18.33 -6.89 -4.06
N ALA A 127 17.38 -7.51 -4.77
CA ALA A 127 17.18 -8.96 -4.75
C ALA A 127 18.43 -9.70 -5.26
N ALA A 128 19.04 -9.21 -6.34
CA ALA A 128 20.26 -9.77 -6.90
C ALA A 128 21.43 -9.70 -5.90
N LEU A 129 21.61 -8.58 -5.20
CA LEU A 129 22.65 -8.45 -4.17
C LEU A 129 22.38 -9.33 -2.95
N GLU A 130 21.13 -9.43 -2.49
CA GLU A 130 20.75 -10.30 -1.36
C GLU A 130 20.99 -11.78 -1.66
N GLN A 131 20.92 -12.18 -2.92
CA GLN A 131 21.16 -13.54 -3.40
C GLN A 131 22.57 -13.76 -3.95
N ASP A 132 23.44 -12.74 -3.95
CA ASP A 132 24.82 -12.89 -4.44
C ASP A 132 25.59 -13.90 -3.59
N ALA A 133 26.08 -14.96 -4.23
CA ALA A 133 26.74 -16.07 -3.55
C ALA A 133 27.98 -15.63 -2.77
N ARG A 134 28.75 -14.65 -3.28
CA ARG A 134 29.96 -14.14 -2.63
C ARG A 134 29.60 -13.37 -1.37
N LEU A 135 28.55 -12.55 -1.42
CA LEU A 135 28.05 -11.85 -0.24
C LEU A 135 27.55 -12.85 0.84
N LEU A 136 26.78 -13.85 0.43
CA LEU A 136 26.25 -14.86 1.34
C LEU A 136 27.38 -15.68 2.00
N GLU A 137 28.40 -16.07 1.24
CA GLU A 137 29.57 -16.77 1.75
C GLU A 137 30.38 -15.89 2.71
N ALA A 138 30.69 -14.65 2.33
CA ALA A 138 31.45 -13.73 3.17
C ALA A 138 30.70 -13.40 4.49
N ARG A 139 29.37 -13.30 4.46
CA ARG A 139 28.55 -13.15 5.68
C ARG A 139 28.61 -14.37 6.60
N ARG A 140 28.56 -15.58 6.02
CA ARG A 140 28.68 -16.83 6.79
C ARG A 140 30.05 -16.93 7.43
N GLU A 141 31.10 -16.57 6.69
CA GLU A 141 32.47 -16.57 7.18
C GLU A 141 32.67 -15.57 8.31
N LEU A 142 32.20 -14.33 8.16
CA LEU A 142 32.23 -13.34 9.24
C LEU A 142 31.52 -13.86 10.49
N HIS A 143 30.31 -14.42 10.34
CA HIS A 143 29.57 -14.97 11.47
C HIS A 143 30.28 -16.15 12.15
N ARG A 144 30.91 -17.02 11.38
CA ARG A 144 31.73 -18.13 11.89
C ARG A 144 32.90 -17.59 12.72
N LEU A 145 33.64 -16.62 12.17
CA LEU A 145 34.78 -15.99 12.86
C LEU A 145 34.35 -15.25 14.13
N GLU A 146 33.18 -14.60 14.14
CA GLU A 146 32.63 -13.97 15.35
C GLU A 146 32.36 -15.00 16.44
N GLN A 147 31.76 -16.15 16.10
CA GLN A 147 31.50 -17.23 17.05
C GLN A 147 32.79 -17.86 17.59
N GLU A 148 33.77 -18.12 16.72
CA GLU A 148 35.06 -18.67 17.10
C GLU A 148 35.83 -17.70 18.01
N SER A 149 35.86 -16.41 17.65
CA SER A 149 36.48 -15.36 18.46
C SER A 149 35.84 -15.28 19.84
N GLN A 150 34.50 -15.32 19.91
CA GLN A 150 33.78 -15.28 21.17
C GLN A 150 34.11 -16.50 22.05
N SER A 151 34.16 -17.70 21.48
CA SER A 151 34.49 -18.93 22.21
C SER A 151 35.93 -18.90 22.74
N GLU A 152 36.91 -18.68 21.85
CA GLU A 152 38.32 -18.71 22.22
C GLU A 152 38.70 -17.61 23.22
N LEU A 153 38.17 -16.39 23.05
CA LEU A 153 38.43 -15.30 23.98
C LEU A 153 37.78 -15.55 25.35
N SER A 154 36.60 -16.18 25.38
CA SER A 154 35.93 -16.58 26.62
C SER A 154 36.73 -17.66 27.35
N GLU A 155 37.19 -18.69 26.64
CA GLU A 155 38.01 -19.76 27.19
C GLU A 155 39.36 -19.25 27.71
N ALA A 156 40.05 -18.39 26.94
CA ALA A 156 41.30 -17.77 27.33
C ALA A 156 41.14 -16.87 28.55
N HIS A 157 40.04 -16.12 28.65
CA HIS A 157 39.74 -15.32 29.83
C HIS A 157 39.46 -16.19 31.06
N ALA A 158 38.68 -17.26 30.91
CA ALA A 158 38.43 -18.20 32.00
C ALA A 158 39.71 -18.91 32.47
N ALA A 159 40.63 -19.22 31.55
CA ALA A 159 41.94 -19.77 31.88
C ALA A 159 42.80 -18.79 32.65
N GLU A 160 42.81 -17.51 32.27
CA GLU A 160 43.53 -16.45 32.96
C GLU A 160 43.01 -16.24 34.39
N VAL A 161 41.69 -16.28 34.60
CA VAL A 161 41.08 -16.24 35.94
C VAL A 161 41.56 -17.42 36.81
N ARG A 162 41.52 -18.66 36.29
CA ARG A 162 42.00 -19.84 37.03
C ARG A 162 43.49 -19.77 37.35
N ALA A 163 44.29 -19.29 36.40
CA ALA A 163 45.72 -19.16 36.58
C ALA A 163 46.03 -18.07 37.63
N HIS A 164 45.28 -16.96 37.64
CA HIS A 164 45.37 -15.94 38.68
C HIS A 164 45.09 -16.51 40.07
N GLU A 165 43.99 -17.24 40.25
CA GLU A 165 43.64 -17.90 41.52
C GLU A 165 44.74 -18.86 42.00
N GLU A 166 45.29 -19.67 41.10
CA GLU A 166 46.39 -20.60 41.42
C GLU A 166 47.66 -19.84 41.83
N ARG A 167 48.02 -18.76 41.14
CA ARG A 167 49.17 -17.92 41.49
C ARG A 167 49.00 -17.29 42.86
N GLU A 168 47.82 -16.76 43.18
CA GLU A 168 47.55 -16.19 44.51
C GLU A 168 47.70 -17.25 45.61
N ARG A 169 47.22 -18.48 45.36
CA ARG A 169 47.40 -19.61 46.27
C ARG A 169 48.88 -19.95 46.48
N LEU A 170 49.68 -20.03 45.42
CA LEU A 170 51.11 -20.33 45.50
C LEU A 170 51.89 -19.19 46.18
N ARG A 171 51.56 -17.92 45.89
CA ARG A 171 52.14 -16.75 46.56
C ARG A 171 51.92 -16.76 48.08
N ALA A 172 50.78 -17.29 48.54
CA ALA A 172 50.50 -17.42 49.97
C ALA A 172 51.31 -18.55 50.66
N GLN A 173 51.88 -19.48 49.89
CA GLN A 173 52.55 -20.68 50.40
C GLN A 173 54.09 -20.59 50.35
N THR A 174 54.64 -19.64 49.59
CA THR A 174 56.09 -19.48 49.44
C THR A 174 56.60 -18.12 49.92
N THR A 175 57.81 -18.11 50.45
CA THR A 175 58.59 -16.89 50.76
C THR A 175 59.90 -16.84 49.99
N ASP A 176 60.15 -17.82 49.11
CA ASP A 176 61.34 -17.84 48.28
C ASP A 176 61.27 -16.75 47.19
N ALA A 177 62.29 -15.90 47.15
CA ALA A 177 62.39 -14.81 46.20
C ALA A 177 62.43 -15.30 44.74
N ALA A 178 63.04 -16.47 44.49
CA ALA A 178 63.10 -17.04 43.15
C ALA A 178 61.71 -17.51 42.66
N GLU A 179 60.93 -18.16 43.54
CA GLU A 179 59.58 -18.61 43.23
C GLU A 179 58.61 -17.42 43.02
N LEU A 180 58.70 -16.38 43.86
CA LEU A 180 57.88 -15.16 43.69
C LEU A 180 58.19 -14.42 42.37
N ALA A 181 59.45 -14.38 41.96
CA ALA A 181 59.85 -13.82 40.67
C ALA A 181 59.29 -14.63 39.49
N ALA A 182 59.32 -15.97 39.59
CA ALA A 182 58.74 -16.85 38.59
C ALA A 182 57.22 -16.66 38.44
N LEU A 183 56.48 -16.51 39.55
CA LEU A 183 55.03 -16.24 39.54
C LEU A 183 54.69 -14.89 38.91
N THR A 184 55.53 -13.87 39.11
CA THR A 184 55.38 -12.55 38.48
C THR A 184 55.60 -12.62 36.97
N HIS A 185 56.65 -13.33 36.55
CA HIS A 185 56.93 -13.56 35.14
C HIS A 185 55.81 -14.35 34.45
N ALA A 186 55.26 -15.38 35.12
CA ALA A 186 54.10 -16.13 34.63
C ALA A 186 52.87 -15.21 34.41
N SER A 187 52.58 -14.32 35.36
CA SER A 187 51.48 -13.36 35.22
C SER A 187 51.66 -12.41 34.03
N GLN A 188 52.88 -11.90 33.82
CA GLN A 188 53.18 -11.02 32.68
C GLN A 188 53.07 -11.77 31.35
N HIS A 189 53.56 -13.01 31.32
CA HIS A 189 53.49 -13.88 30.15
C HIS A 189 52.04 -14.16 29.74
N GLU A 190 51.18 -14.57 30.68
CA GLU A 190 49.77 -14.86 30.40
C GLU A 190 48.99 -13.62 29.93
N HIS A 191 49.23 -12.47 30.56
CA HIS A 191 48.62 -11.22 30.11
C HIS A 191 49.06 -10.88 28.67
N ALA A 192 50.34 -11.06 28.34
CA ALA A 192 50.86 -10.84 27.00
C ALA A 192 50.21 -11.80 25.98
N LEU A 193 50.03 -13.07 26.32
CA LEU A 193 49.36 -14.06 25.47
C LEU A 193 47.90 -13.68 25.19
N LEU A 194 47.14 -13.31 26.22
CA LEU A 194 45.74 -12.88 26.04
C LEU A 194 45.62 -11.61 25.20
N HIS A 195 46.54 -10.65 25.39
CA HIS A 195 46.59 -9.44 24.58
C HIS A 195 46.92 -9.76 23.11
N GLN A 196 47.89 -10.64 22.86
CA GLN A 196 48.22 -11.09 21.51
C GLN A 196 47.03 -11.80 20.85
N LEU A 197 46.34 -12.68 21.56
CA LEU A 197 45.16 -13.39 21.06
C LEU A 197 44.03 -12.41 20.68
N LYS A 198 43.73 -11.43 21.55
CA LYS A 198 42.74 -10.36 21.26
C LYS A 198 43.10 -9.59 20.00
N ARG A 199 44.37 -9.24 19.84
CA ARG A 199 44.84 -8.52 18.65
C ARG A 199 44.69 -9.35 17.38
N GLN A 200 45.09 -10.63 17.40
CA GLN A 200 44.95 -11.53 16.26
C GLN A 200 43.48 -11.68 15.84
N TRP A 201 42.58 -11.86 16.80
CA TRP A 201 41.15 -11.92 16.52
C TRP A 201 40.59 -10.60 15.98
N ALA A 202 41.02 -9.46 16.52
CA ALA A 202 40.62 -8.15 16.01
C ALA A 202 41.05 -7.94 14.55
N GLU A 203 42.28 -8.34 14.19
CA GLU A 203 42.79 -8.26 12.81
C GLU A 203 41.98 -9.17 11.87
N ARG A 204 41.72 -10.43 12.25
CA ARG A 204 40.91 -11.39 11.46
C ARG A 204 39.47 -10.92 11.23
N LEU A 205 38.82 -10.42 12.29
CA LEU A 205 37.45 -9.90 12.21
C LEU A 205 37.39 -8.62 11.38
N ALA A 206 38.41 -7.75 11.47
CA ALA A 206 38.49 -6.54 10.64
C ALA A 206 38.61 -6.87 9.15
N GLU A 207 39.43 -7.85 8.78
CA GLU A 207 39.57 -8.32 7.40
C GLU A 207 38.26 -8.92 6.87
N ALA A 208 37.65 -9.83 7.62
CA ALA A 208 36.38 -10.43 7.25
C ALA A 208 35.26 -9.39 7.15
N SER A 209 35.20 -8.43 8.07
CA SER A 209 34.23 -7.34 8.05
C SER A 209 34.42 -6.43 6.83
N ALA A 210 35.67 -6.08 6.51
CA ALA A 210 36.01 -5.26 5.35
C ALA A 210 35.65 -5.93 4.02
N ALA A 211 35.66 -7.27 3.95
CA ALA A 211 35.22 -8.02 2.77
C ALA A 211 33.71 -7.90 2.50
N VAL A 212 32.88 -7.79 3.55
CA VAL A 212 31.42 -7.69 3.42
C VAL A 212 30.95 -6.24 3.32
N ALA A 213 31.63 -5.31 4.00
CA ALA A 213 31.17 -3.93 4.21
C ALA A 213 30.72 -3.18 2.95
N PRO A 214 31.45 -3.21 1.80
CA PRO A 214 31.05 -2.48 0.60
C PRO A 214 29.69 -2.95 0.04
N GLN A 215 29.44 -4.26 0.05
CA GLN A 215 28.20 -4.84 -0.46
C GLN A 215 27.03 -4.57 0.50
N LEU A 216 27.27 -4.53 1.82
CA LEU A 216 26.26 -4.14 2.81
C LEU A 216 25.86 -2.68 2.67
N GLU A 217 26.84 -1.79 2.47
CA GLU A 217 26.59 -0.37 2.29
C GLU A 217 25.85 -0.11 0.98
N GLU A 218 26.21 -0.80 -0.09
CA GLU A 218 25.47 -0.76 -1.35
C GLU A 218 24.01 -1.22 -1.18
N LEU A 219 23.80 -2.35 -0.51
CA LEU A 219 22.45 -2.86 -0.22
C LEU A 219 21.63 -1.86 0.60
N ARG A 220 22.26 -1.22 1.60
CA ARG A 220 21.63 -0.17 2.41
C ARG A 220 21.27 1.03 1.55
N ARG A 221 22.19 1.52 0.71
CA ARG A 221 21.99 2.64 -0.20
C ARG A 221 20.80 2.40 -1.11
N LEU A 222 20.76 1.25 -1.80
CA LEU A 222 19.67 0.90 -2.72
C LEU A 222 18.32 0.79 -2.01
N LYS A 223 18.29 0.20 -0.80
CA LYS A 223 17.05 0.11 0.00
C LYS A 223 16.53 1.50 0.42
N VAL A 224 17.43 2.40 0.83
CA VAL A 224 17.08 3.78 1.19
C VAL A 224 16.58 4.55 -0.03
N GLU A 225 17.29 4.46 -1.14
CA GLU A 225 16.91 5.10 -2.40
C GLU A 225 15.53 4.63 -2.87
N ARG A 226 15.33 3.30 -2.93
CA ARG A 226 14.06 2.70 -3.31
C ARG A 226 12.91 3.17 -2.42
N HIS A 227 13.11 3.19 -1.10
CA HIS A 227 12.10 3.67 -0.16
C HIS A 227 11.75 5.14 -0.42
N SER A 228 12.77 6.00 -0.59
CA SER A 228 12.58 7.42 -0.88
C SER A 228 11.81 7.64 -2.17
N ARG A 229 12.23 6.97 -3.26
CA ARG A 229 11.58 7.08 -4.57
C ARG A 229 10.14 6.60 -4.55
N SER A 230 9.87 5.49 -3.86
CA SER A 230 8.50 4.97 -3.70
C SER A 230 7.60 5.95 -2.94
N ALA A 231 8.10 6.55 -1.84
CA ALA A 231 7.36 7.53 -1.07
C ALA A 231 7.06 8.80 -1.89
N GLU A 232 8.06 9.33 -2.60
CA GLU A 232 7.89 10.51 -3.47
C GLU A 232 6.89 10.24 -4.60
N LEU A 233 7.01 9.08 -5.25
CA LEU A 233 6.11 8.66 -6.32
C LEU A 233 4.66 8.60 -5.85
N GLN A 234 4.39 7.98 -4.70
CA GLN A 234 3.05 7.91 -4.12
C GLN A 234 2.50 9.31 -3.81
N GLN A 235 3.30 10.17 -3.16
CA GLN A 235 2.88 11.54 -2.86
C GLN A 235 2.52 12.33 -4.12
N ARG A 236 3.35 12.22 -5.17
CA ARG A 236 3.11 12.85 -6.47
C ARG A 236 1.90 12.29 -7.18
N LEU A 237 1.67 10.98 -7.11
CA LEU A 237 0.49 10.31 -7.67
C LEU A 237 -0.79 10.83 -6.97
N PHE A 238 -0.81 10.84 -5.65
CA PHE A 238 -1.97 11.29 -4.86
C PHE A 238 -2.31 12.77 -5.09
N ALA A 239 -1.33 13.61 -5.42
CA ALA A 239 -1.55 15.00 -5.80
C ALA A 239 -2.30 15.15 -7.15
N GLN A 240 -2.24 14.14 -8.03
CA GLN A 240 -2.97 14.17 -9.31
C GLN A 240 -4.47 13.85 -9.15
N PHE A 241 -4.83 13.10 -8.12
CA PHE A 241 -6.21 12.72 -7.83
C PHE A 241 -6.96 13.86 -7.16
N ARG A 242 -7.34 14.87 -7.96
CA ARG A 242 -8.08 16.05 -7.51
C ARG A 242 -9.58 15.79 -7.50
N MET A 243 -10.11 15.55 -6.30
CA MET A 243 -11.52 15.26 -6.07
C MET A 243 -12.32 16.54 -5.93
N ARG A 244 -13.51 16.58 -6.52
CA ARG A 244 -14.48 17.66 -6.38
C ARG A 244 -15.63 17.25 -5.47
N ASN A 245 -16.14 18.18 -4.67
CA ASN A 245 -17.38 17.97 -3.90
C ASN A 245 -18.59 18.67 -4.51
N ALA A 246 -19.78 18.44 -3.93
CA ALA A 246 -21.03 19.00 -4.41
C ALA A 246 -21.11 20.55 -4.30
N ARG A 247 -20.29 21.18 -3.44
CA ARG A 247 -20.11 22.66 -3.44
C ARG A 247 -19.18 23.18 -4.53
N GLY A 248 -18.50 22.29 -5.27
CA GLY A 248 -17.54 22.65 -6.31
C GLY A 248 -16.11 22.87 -5.82
N GLU A 249 -15.84 22.69 -4.52
CA GLU A 249 -14.50 22.76 -3.93
C GLU A 249 -13.66 21.55 -4.41
N VAL A 250 -12.35 21.75 -4.52
CA VAL A 250 -11.42 20.73 -5.03
C VAL A 250 -10.30 20.51 -4.02
N ARG A 251 -10.02 19.24 -3.72
CA ARG A 251 -8.87 18.81 -2.89
C ARG A 251 -8.20 17.58 -3.50
N ASP A 252 -6.89 17.48 -3.36
CA ASP A 252 -6.18 16.24 -3.70
C ASP A 252 -6.27 15.19 -2.59
N LEU A 253 -5.79 13.98 -2.86
CA LEU A 253 -5.84 12.90 -1.86
C LEU A 253 -4.91 13.16 -0.67
N ASN A 254 -3.78 13.85 -0.83
CA ASN A 254 -2.92 14.19 0.30
C ASN A 254 -3.66 15.11 1.28
N GLU A 255 -4.36 16.12 0.77
CA GLU A 255 -5.17 17.05 1.56
C GLU A 255 -6.35 16.35 2.26
N ILE A 256 -7.05 15.45 1.55
CA ILE A 256 -8.19 14.71 2.10
C ILE A 256 -7.73 13.76 3.22
N PHE A 257 -6.63 13.05 3.03
CA PHE A 257 -6.15 12.06 3.99
C PHE A 257 -5.36 12.66 5.14
N ALA A 258 -4.86 13.90 5.05
CA ALA A 258 -4.15 14.58 6.13
C ALA A 258 -4.95 14.64 7.45
N ALA A 259 -6.29 14.67 7.37
CA ALA A 259 -7.19 14.66 8.53
C ALA A 259 -7.48 13.26 9.09
N THR A 260 -7.00 12.19 8.44
CA THR A 260 -7.21 10.80 8.88
C THR A 260 -6.11 10.37 9.87
N PRO A 261 -6.34 9.33 10.70
CA PRO A 261 -5.32 8.84 11.63
C PRO A 261 -3.99 8.46 10.97
N HIS A 262 -4.06 7.87 9.76
CA HIS A 262 -2.88 7.44 9.02
C HIS A 262 -2.20 8.55 8.21
N ARG A 263 -2.87 9.69 8.00
CA ARG A 263 -2.42 10.90 7.27
C ARG A 263 -2.04 10.71 5.80
N VAL A 264 -1.79 9.48 5.36
CA VAL A 264 -1.35 9.10 4.02
C VAL A 264 -2.43 8.24 3.38
N PRO A 265 -2.79 8.48 2.11
CA PRO A 265 -3.73 7.63 1.39
C PRO A 265 -3.19 6.21 1.21
N PRO A 266 -4.03 5.17 1.35
CA PRO A 266 -3.66 3.81 0.99
C PRO A 266 -3.55 3.66 -0.54
N ALA A 267 -2.74 2.69 -0.99
CA ALA A 267 -2.59 2.39 -2.41
C ALA A 267 -3.95 2.10 -3.11
N GLY A 268 -4.13 2.68 -4.30
CA GLY A 268 -5.36 2.62 -5.09
C GLY A 268 -6.51 3.50 -4.56
N ALA A 269 -6.25 4.42 -3.63
CA ALA A 269 -7.20 5.45 -3.26
C ALA A 269 -7.55 6.32 -4.49
N GLY A 270 -8.83 6.60 -4.69
CA GLY A 270 -9.34 7.36 -5.84
C GLY A 270 -9.67 6.53 -7.09
N GLU A 271 -9.36 5.24 -7.11
CA GLU A 271 -9.64 4.36 -8.26
C GLU A 271 -10.94 3.54 -8.14
N CYS A 272 -11.66 3.65 -7.03
CA CYS A 272 -12.94 2.97 -6.82
C CYS A 272 -14.05 3.55 -7.70
N ALA A 273 -15.12 2.77 -7.93
CA ALA A 273 -16.21 3.16 -8.81
C ALA A 273 -16.95 4.40 -8.29
N ALA A 274 -17.33 4.42 -7.00
CA ALA A 274 -18.06 5.55 -6.40
C ALA A 274 -17.37 6.92 -6.58
N PRO A 275 -16.08 7.11 -6.23
CA PRO A 275 -15.38 8.38 -6.50
C PRO A 275 -15.36 8.78 -7.97
N LYS A 276 -15.12 7.84 -8.90
CA LYS A 276 -15.11 8.14 -10.35
C LYS A 276 -16.47 8.65 -10.83
N LEU A 277 -17.56 8.02 -10.37
CA LEU A 277 -18.93 8.41 -10.72
C LEU A 277 -19.25 9.84 -10.25
N LEU A 278 -18.98 10.14 -8.98
CA LEU A 278 -19.24 11.45 -8.41
C LEU A 278 -18.36 12.53 -9.06
N GLN A 279 -17.08 12.22 -9.29
CA GLN A 279 -16.16 13.13 -9.95
C GLN A 279 -16.68 13.52 -11.34
N TYR A 280 -17.12 12.52 -12.12
CA TYR A 280 -17.70 12.78 -13.44
C TYR A 280 -18.99 13.61 -13.35
N ALA A 281 -19.89 13.26 -12.44
CA ALA A 281 -21.13 14.01 -12.27
C ALA A 281 -20.86 15.50 -11.95
N PHE A 282 -19.96 15.78 -11.01
CA PHE A 282 -19.65 17.17 -10.62
C PHE A 282 -18.88 17.95 -11.69
N THR A 283 -18.03 17.30 -12.47
CA THR A 283 -17.27 17.97 -13.56
C THR A 283 -18.15 18.24 -14.78
N SER A 284 -19.12 17.37 -15.06
CA SER A 284 -20.09 17.52 -16.14
C SER A 284 -21.34 18.31 -15.76
N GLY A 285 -21.44 18.79 -14.51
CA GLY A 285 -22.57 19.58 -14.03
C GLY A 285 -23.88 18.78 -13.94
N LEU A 286 -23.77 17.47 -13.72
CA LEU A 286 -24.87 16.55 -13.48
C LEU A 286 -25.15 16.50 -11.97
N HIS A 287 -26.42 16.35 -11.60
CA HIS A 287 -26.85 16.25 -10.21
C HIS A 287 -26.98 14.77 -9.79
N PRO A 288 -26.18 14.28 -8.81
CA PRO A 288 -26.32 12.93 -8.25
C PRO A 288 -27.68 12.72 -7.58
N VAL A 289 -28.35 11.60 -7.87
CA VAL A 289 -29.67 11.25 -7.31
C VAL A 289 -29.61 10.03 -6.41
N ALA A 290 -29.04 8.92 -6.90
CA ALA A 290 -28.89 7.69 -6.12
C ALA A 290 -27.72 6.88 -6.67
N MET A 291 -27.04 6.11 -5.82
CA MET A 291 -25.92 5.27 -6.27
C MET A 291 -25.98 3.87 -5.68
N ALA A 292 -25.31 2.94 -6.36
CA ALA A 292 -25.06 1.61 -5.82
C ALA A 292 -23.76 1.04 -6.40
N GLU A 293 -23.07 0.23 -5.61
CA GLU A 293 -21.91 -0.55 -6.04
C GLU A 293 -22.24 -2.04 -5.90
N PHE A 294 -21.89 -2.85 -6.90
CA PHE A 294 -22.15 -4.28 -6.93
C PHE A 294 -20.93 -5.08 -7.36
N TRP A 295 -20.82 -6.31 -6.85
CA TRP A 295 -19.72 -7.22 -7.16
C TRP A 295 -20.04 -8.10 -8.38
N TRP A 296 -19.05 -8.41 -9.20
CA TRP A 296 -19.20 -9.34 -10.32
C TRP A 296 -18.03 -10.31 -10.39
N GLY A 297 -18.30 -11.63 -10.35
CA GLY A 297 -17.30 -12.69 -10.38
C GLY A 297 -17.14 -13.43 -9.05
N ALA A 298 -16.07 -14.23 -8.95
CA ALA A 298 -15.77 -15.01 -7.76
C ALA A 298 -15.50 -14.14 -6.52
N SER A 299 -15.69 -14.72 -5.35
CA SER A 299 -15.35 -14.09 -4.08
C SER A 299 -13.84 -13.93 -3.92
N LEU A 300 -13.43 -12.88 -3.20
CA LEU A 300 -12.05 -12.75 -2.76
C LEU A 300 -11.75 -13.75 -1.63
N ARG A 301 -10.48 -14.15 -1.48
CA ARG A 301 -10.05 -15.04 -0.37
C ARG A 301 -10.22 -14.41 1.01
N SER A 302 -10.20 -13.07 1.08
CA SER A 302 -10.23 -12.31 2.33
C SER A 302 -11.62 -11.80 2.72
N GLU A 303 -12.57 -11.77 1.79
CA GLU A 303 -13.93 -11.26 2.01
C GLU A 303 -14.91 -12.05 1.14
N GLU A 304 -15.98 -12.57 1.75
CA GLU A 304 -17.07 -13.23 1.03
C GLU A 304 -17.88 -12.22 0.23
N ARG A 305 -17.76 -12.30 -1.10
CA ARG A 305 -18.53 -11.49 -2.05
C ARG A 305 -19.28 -12.38 -3.02
N LEU A 306 -20.55 -12.07 -3.20
CA LEU A 306 -21.45 -12.78 -4.09
C LEU A 306 -21.65 -11.95 -5.35
N GLN A 307 -21.59 -12.61 -6.50
CA GLN A 307 -21.85 -11.97 -7.78
C GLN A 307 -23.28 -11.41 -7.83
N GLY A 308 -23.40 -10.15 -8.27
CA GLY A 308 -24.66 -9.43 -8.38
C GLY A 308 -25.11 -8.73 -7.09
N GLU A 309 -24.51 -9.04 -5.95
CA GLU A 309 -24.85 -8.42 -4.67
C GLU A 309 -24.23 -7.03 -4.51
N TYR A 310 -24.87 -6.23 -3.66
CA TYR A 310 -24.54 -4.82 -3.45
C TYR A 310 -23.74 -4.61 -2.18
N TYR A 311 -22.74 -3.73 -2.25
CA TYR A 311 -21.80 -3.49 -1.16
C TYR A 311 -21.62 -2.00 -0.89
N PRO A 312 -21.37 -1.61 0.38
CA PRO A 312 -21.03 -0.23 0.70
C PRO A 312 -19.62 0.13 0.23
N ALA A 313 -19.38 1.42 0.11
CA ALA A 313 -18.07 1.96 -0.19
C ALA A 313 -17.06 1.58 0.90
N CYS A 314 -15.84 1.20 0.51
CA CYS A 314 -14.83 0.77 1.46
C CYS A 314 -14.44 1.87 2.48
N SER A 315 -14.30 1.49 3.75
CA SER A 315 -14.06 2.44 4.84
C SER A 315 -12.69 3.12 4.78
N SER A 316 -11.66 2.40 4.35
CA SER A 316 -10.27 2.88 4.34
C SER A 316 -9.96 3.79 3.16
N LYS A 317 -10.28 3.37 1.93
CA LYS A 317 -9.94 4.13 0.70
C LYS A 317 -11.04 5.13 0.35
N CYS A 318 -12.29 4.69 0.27
CA CYS A 318 -13.40 5.55 -0.15
C CYS A 318 -13.92 6.43 0.98
N GLY A 319 -13.88 5.97 2.24
CA GLY A 319 -14.44 6.69 3.38
C GLY A 319 -14.06 8.17 3.45
N PRO A 320 -12.76 8.52 3.57
CA PRO A 320 -12.32 9.92 3.60
C PRO A 320 -12.69 10.70 2.33
N ILE A 321 -12.54 10.08 1.16
CA ILE A 321 -12.83 10.69 -0.15
C ILE A 321 -14.30 11.05 -0.26
N LEU A 322 -15.20 10.09 -0.04
CA LEU A 322 -16.64 10.28 -0.18
C LEU A 322 -17.18 11.25 0.88
N ARG A 323 -16.68 11.21 2.12
CA ARG A 323 -17.03 12.21 3.14
C ARG A 323 -16.69 13.63 2.72
N PHE A 324 -15.65 13.84 1.93
CA PHE A 324 -15.35 15.14 1.32
C PHE A 324 -16.26 15.42 0.11
N MET A 325 -16.39 14.46 -0.83
CA MET A 325 -17.13 14.65 -2.08
C MET A 325 -18.63 14.91 -1.87
N LEU A 326 -19.23 14.31 -0.83
CA LEU A 326 -20.66 14.47 -0.51
C LEU A 326 -20.99 15.82 0.15
N GLN A 327 -19.99 16.61 0.53
CA GLN A 327 -20.24 17.88 1.20
C GLN A 327 -20.95 18.87 0.26
N GLY A 328 -22.14 19.32 0.67
CA GLY A 328 -23.04 20.16 -0.14
C GLY A 328 -24.17 19.40 -0.82
N LEU A 329 -24.23 18.08 -0.69
CA LEU A 329 -25.34 17.25 -1.14
C LEU A 329 -26.24 16.91 0.06
N ASP A 330 -27.56 16.85 -0.15
CA ASP A 330 -28.48 16.31 0.86
C ASP A 330 -28.43 14.79 0.80
N VAL A 331 -27.83 14.16 1.81
CA VAL A 331 -27.56 12.72 1.86
C VAL A 331 -28.40 12.09 2.97
N GLU A 332 -28.90 10.89 2.73
CA GLU A 332 -29.51 10.06 3.77
C GLU A 332 -28.60 9.94 5.00
N PRO A 333 -29.17 9.92 6.22
CA PRO A 333 -28.36 9.82 7.44
C PRO A 333 -27.58 8.50 7.45
N ASN A 334 -26.31 8.55 7.81
CA ASN A 334 -25.47 7.36 7.92
C ASN A 334 -25.83 6.57 9.18
N PRO A 335 -26.42 5.36 9.09
CA PRO A 335 -26.81 4.58 10.26
C PRO A 335 -25.63 4.13 11.14
N LEU A 336 -24.42 4.14 10.59
CA LEU A 336 -23.19 3.72 11.28
C LEU A 336 -22.49 4.87 12.02
N GLU A 337 -22.88 6.12 11.75
CA GLU A 337 -22.36 7.27 12.48
C GLU A 337 -23.18 7.48 13.74
N LYS A 338 -22.51 7.49 14.90
CA LYS A 338 -23.17 7.88 16.16
C LYS A 338 -23.66 9.31 16.01
N ALA A 339 -24.93 9.56 16.35
CA ALA A 339 -25.45 10.91 16.47
C ALA A 339 -24.48 11.74 17.34
N PRO A 340 -24.17 12.99 16.97
CA PRO A 340 -23.35 13.84 17.83
C PRO A 340 -24.01 13.90 19.21
N LEU A 341 -23.22 13.65 20.25
CA LEU A 341 -23.62 14.01 21.61
C LEU A 341 -23.83 15.53 21.59
N ILE A 342 -25.10 15.95 21.63
CA ILE A 342 -25.45 17.36 21.79
C ILE A 342 -24.90 17.79 23.16
N PRO A 343 -24.10 18.87 23.25
CA PRO A 343 -23.52 19.32 24.52
C PRO A 343 -24.57 19.70 25.56
#